data_AF-A0A3N5NSH7-F1
#
_entry.id   AF-A0A3N5NSH7-F1
#
_cell.length_a   1.000
_cell.length_b   1.000
_cell.length_c   1.000
_cell.angle_alpha   90.00
_cell.angle_beta   90.00
_cell.angle_gamma   90.00
#
_symmetry.space_group_name_H-M   'P 1'
#
loop_
_entity.id
_entity.type
_entity.pdbx_description
1 polymer ?
#
loop_
_entity_poly.entity_id
_entity_poly.type
_entity_poly.pdbx_seq_one_letter_code
_entity_poly.pdbx_strand_id
1 'polypeptide(L)' 'MKLRMTIETWEKGSLFITKCPELDFVSQGRSAEEAKRNLLEVVQIQFEEMKEMGTLDEYLQECGYEFEDGSAV' A
#
# COMPACT_ATOMS: atom_id res chain seq x y z
N MET A 1 -7.73 -11.49 -0.23
CA MET A 1 -6.66 -11.12 0.70
C MET A 1 -7.14 -9.98 1.57
N LYS A 2 -7.01 -10.11 2.88
CA LYS A 2 -7.12 -8.98 3.81
C LYS A 2 -5.71 -8.67 4.29
N LEU A 3 -5.32 -7.39 4.25
CA LEU A 3 -4.02 -6.88 4.68
C LEU A 3 -4.26 -5.75 5.67
N ARG A 4 -3.56 -5.77 6.80
CA ARG A 4 -3.57 -4.65 7.74
C ARG A 4 -2.34 -3.78 7.45
N MET A 5 -2.56 -2.50 7.18
CA MET A 5 -1.49 -1.57 6.85
C MET A 5 -1.70 -0.24 7.56
N THR A 6 -0.60 0.43 7.89
CA THR A 6 -0.62 1.79 8.40
C THR A 6 -0.66 2.78 7.24
N ILE A 7 -1.47 3.82 7.38
CA ILE A 7 -1.51 4.92 6.43
C ILE A 7 -1.17 6.19 7.18
N GLU A 8 -0.01 6.77 6.84
CA GLU A 8 0.42 8.07 7.31
C GLU A 8 0.03 9.13 6.28
N THR A 9 -0.46 10.28 6.72
CA THR A 9 -0.82 11.38 5.82
C THR A 9 -0.45 12.70 6.43
N TRP A 10 0.19 13.57 5.64
CA TRP A 10 0.57 14.91 6.06
C TRP A 10 0.45 15.91 4.91
N GLU A 11 0.26 17.18 5.26
CA GLU A 11 0.23 18.28 4.30
C GLU A 11 1.66 18.71 3.94
N LYS A 12 1.89 18.97 2.65
CA LYS A 12 3.15 19.48 2.11
C LYS A 12 2.84 20.57 1.07
N GLY A 13 2.78 21.81 1.54
CA GLY A 13 2.38 22.94 0.70
C GLY A 13 0.91 22.81 0.30
N SER A 14 0.60 22.85 -0.99
CA SER A 14 -0.77 22.71 -1.50
C SER A 14 -1.20 21.26 -1.77
N LEU A 15 -0.44 20.28 -1.29
CA LEU A 15 -0.66 18.85 -1.54
C LEU A 15 -0.69 18.08 -0.23
N PHE A 16 -1.40 16.96 -0.23
CA PHE A 16 -1.34 15.95 0.81
C PHE A 16 -0.48 14.79 0.30
N ILE A 17 0.43 14.31 1.14
CA ILE A 17 1.24 13.13 0.88
C ILE A 17 0.72 12.00 1.77
N THR A 18 0.57 10.81 1.21
CA THR A 18 0.15 9.62 1.94
C THR A 18 1.18 8.51 1.73
N LYS A 19 1.62 7.86 2.80
CA LYS A 19 2.58 6.75 2.77
C LYS A 19 2.01 5.52 3.49
N CYS A 20 2.31 4.33 2.95
CA CYS A 20 2.31 3.08 3.71
C CYS A 20 3.77 2.67 3.98
N PRO A 21 4.26 2.81 5.22
CA PRO A 21 5.64 2.47 5.57
C PRO A 21 5.97 0.99 5.33
N GLU A 22 5.04 0.08 5.62
CA GLU A 22 5.27 -1.36 5.56
C GLU A 22 5.49 -1.85 4.11
N LEU A 23 4.79 -1.25 3.15
CA LEU A 23 4.91 -1.57 1.72
C LEU A 23 5.88 -0.64 0.98
N ASP A 24 6.41 0.38 1.67
CA ASP A 24 7.15 1.50 1.09
C ASP A 24 6.48 2.18 -0.12
N PHE A 25 5.15 2.25 -0.11
CA PHE A 25 4.38 2.96 -1.14
C PHE A 25 4.02 4.36 -0.70
N VAL A 26 4.02 5.28 -1.67
CA VAL A 26 3.68 6.69 -1.47
C VAL A 26 2.78 7.19 -2.59
N SER A 27 1.87 8.08 -2.24
CA SER A 27 1.03 8.81 -3.19
C SER A 27 0.84 10.26 -2.73
N GLN A 28 0.17 11.05 -3.57
CA GLN A 28 -0.21 12.42 -3.24
C GLN A 28 -1.59 12.77 -3.80
N GLY A 29 -2.19 13.84 -3.30
CA GLY A 29 -3.46 14.37 -3.76
C GLY A 29 -3.69 15.82 -3.32
N ARG A 30 -4.75 16.46 -3.83
CA ARG A 30 -5.15 17.82 -3.42
C ARG A 30 -5.95 17.84 -2.12
N SER A 31 -6.41 16.67 -1.65
CA SER A 31 -6.96 16.45 -0.31
C SER A 31 -6.39 15.18 0.31
N ALA A 32 -6.51 15.04 1.63
CA ALA A 32 -6.11 13.83 2.34
C ALA A 32 -6.84 12.58 1.81
N GLU A 33 -8.13 12.71 1.48
CA GLU A 33 -8.94 11.64 0.92
C GLU A 33 -8.49 11.25 -0.49
N GLU A 34 -8.12 12.23 -1.32
CA GLU A 34 -7.58 11.98 -2.66
C GLU A 34 -6.24 11.26 -2.57
N ALA A 35 -5.31 11.74 -1.75
CA ALA A 35 -4.02 11.11 -1.55
C ALA A 35 -4.19 9.66 -1.06
N LYS A 36 -5.07 9.44 -0.08
CA LYS A 36 -5.40 8.09 0.40
C LYS A 36 -5.98 7.19 -0.70
N ARG A 37 -6.93 7.67 -1.50
CA ARG A 37 -7.49 6.88 -2.62
C ARG A 37 -6.40 6.50 -3.62
N ASN A 38 -5.54 7.45 -3.98
CA ASN A 38 -4.43 7.21 -4.89
C ASN A 38 -3.43 6.18 -4.31
N LEU A 39 -3.19 6.18 -2.99
CA LEU A 39 -2.34 5.17 -2.35
C LEU A 39 -2.95 3.77 -2.49
N LEU A 40 -4.25 3.64 -2.23
CA LEU A 40 -4.96 2.36 -2.33
C LEU A 40 -4.98 1.83 -3.76
N GLU A 41 -5.10 2.71 -4.75
CA GLU A 41 -5.00 2.36 -6.16
C GLU A 41 -3.59 1.84 -6.51
N VAL A 42 -2.52 2.51 -6.05
CA VAL A 42 -1.14 2.04 -6.21
C VAL A 42 -0.95 0.64 -5.60
N VAL A 43 -1.45 0.42 -4.38
CA VAL A 43 -1.40 -0.90 -3.72
C VAL A 43 -2.11 -1.96 -4.57
N GLN A 44 -3.30 -1.64 -5.08
CA GLN A 44 -4.09 -2.58 -5.88
C GLN A 44 -3.38 -2.95 -7.18
N ILE A 45 -2.92 -1.95 -7.95
CA ILE A 45 -2.23 -2.15 -9.22
C ILE A 45 -0.97 -2.98 -8.99
N GLN A 46 -0.14 -2.60 -8.02
CA GLN A 46 1.13 -3.29 -7.81
C GLN A 46 0.91 -4.75 -7.36
N PHE A 47 -0.09 -5.01 -6.53
CA PHE A 47 -0.41 -6.37 -6.09
C PHE A 47 -1.01 -7.23 -7.21
N GLU A 48 -1.76 -6.64 -8.13
CA GLU A 48 -2.26 -7.34 -9.32
C GLU A 48 -1.09 -7.75 -10.23
N GLU A 49 -0.17 -6.82 -10.53
CA GLU A 49 1.04 -7.11 -11.32
C GLU A 49 1.93 -8.17 -10.66
N MET A 50 2.18 -8.07 -9.35
CA MET A 50 3.01 -9.05 -8.64
C MET A 50 2.36 -10.43 -8.57
N LYS A 51 1.02 -10.53 -8.58
CA LYS A 51 0.34 -11.83 -8.70
C LYS A 51 0.54 -12.43 -10.08
N GLU A 52 0.43 -11.62 -11.14
CA GLU A 52 0.67 -12.09 -12.50
C GLU A 52 2.11 -12.57 -12.71
N MET A 53 3.06 -11.90 -12.07
CA MET A 53 4.48 -12.29 -12.08
C MET A 53 4.83 -13.43 -11.11
N GLY A 54 3.92 -13.80 -10.20
CA GLY A 54 4.17 -14.81 -9.16
C GLY A 54 5.15 -14.36 -8.07
N THR A 55 5.32 -13.05 -7.86
CA THR A 55 6.28 -12.46 -6.91
C THR A 55 5.62 -11.83 -5.68
N LEU A 56 4.28 -11.78 -5.62
CA LEU A 56 3.58 -11.09 -4.52
C LEU A 56 3.89 -11.68 -3.15
N ASP A 57 3.92 -13.01 -3.02
CA ASP A 57 4.08 -13.66 -1.73
C ASP A 57 5.49 -13.44 -1.17
N GLU A 58 6.52 -13.49 -2.02
CA GLU A 58 7.91 -13.19 -1.66
C GLU A 58 8.05 -11.74 -1.20
N TYR A 59 7.49 -10.79 -1.97
CA TYR A 59 7.51 -9.38 -1.60
C TYR A 59 6.81 -9.12 -0.26
N LEU A 60 5.64 -9.71 -0.02
CA LEU A 60 4.91 -9.53 1.25
C LEU A 60 5.70 -10.13 2.43
N GLN A 61 6.39 -11.25 2.25
CA GLN A 61 7.30 -11.81 3.26
C GLN A 61 8.48 -10.88 3.55
N GLU A 62 9.08 -10.25 2.53
CA GLU A 62 10.15 -9.25 2.70
C GLU A 62 9.67 -8.01 3.45
N CYS A 63 8.42 -7.60 3.24
CA CYS A 63 7.75 -6.53 3.99
C CYS A 63 7.38 -6.93 5.43
N GLY A 64 7.59 -8.20 5.81
CA GLY A 64 7.32 -8.71 7.16
C GLY A 64 5.89 -9.17 7.40
N TYR A 65 5.10 -9.38 6.35
CA TYR A 65 3.77 -9.97 6.47
C TYR A 65 3.84 -11.49 6.51
N GLU A 66 3.05 -12.08 7.40
CA GLU A 66 2.86 -13.53 7.46
C GLU A 66 1.50 -13.91 6.89
N PHE A 67 1.38 -15.08 6.26
CA PHE A 67 0.11 -15.55 5.75
C PHE A 67 -0.52 -16.54 6.74
N GLU A 68 -1.54 -16.12 7.47
CA GLU A 68 -2.39 -17.00 8.29
C GLU A 68 -3.77 -17.14 7.64
N ASP A 69 -4.20 -18.38 7.36
CA ASP A 69 -5.55 -18.71 6.88
C ASP A 69 -6.08 -17.81 5.73
N GLY A 70 -5.22 -17.47 4.76
CA GLY A 70 -5.58 -16.64 3.60
C GLY A 70 -5.64 -15.13 3.87
N SER A 71 -5.15 -14.69 5.02
CA SER A 71 -4.95 -13.29 5.40
C SER A 71 -3.47 -13.00 5.59
N ALA A 72 -3.00 -11.87 5.05
CA ALA A 72 -1.66 -11.37 5.35
C ALA A 72 -1.76 -10.53 6.62
N VAL A 73 -1.12 -10.99 7.70
CA VAL A 73 -1.16 -10.40 9.06
C VAL A 73 0.11 -9.61 9.37
#